data_AF-A0A953K7E3-F1
#
_entry.id   AF-A0A953K7E3-F1
#
_cell.length_a   1.000
_cell.length_b   1.000
_cell.length_c   1.000
_cell.angle_alpha   90.00
_cell.angle_beta   90.00
_cell.angle_gamma   90.00
#
_symmetry.space_group_name_H-M   'P 1'
#
loop_
_entity.id
_entity.type
_entity.pdbx_description
1 polymer ?
#
loop_
_entity_poly.entity_id
_entity_poly.type
_entity_poly.pdbx_seq_one_letter_code
_entity_poly.pdbx_strand_id
1 'polypeptide(L)'
;MRRHFSIGLLAVLPCICLVAQGPAEQFELCVKQFDEFTARFNGHHRSSVVDSGMVATPAPDRRQLLRSLMGTGLDPATTDVFIASVLDAAPTYELQLDGQPWFAHVTCDVSDTSNIYAIDFWLVRERSGMRRKWSILASSFDYEKESPLLFIGSKNHEVNFSQLLGKDILMEHGVAPYLGPPGVRHLFALQEGLKSMVWTIDAVTQVRMHLLQIPGWFAEVEYRPPPARDGWVTSGWNIVELRPMSDADKTMYIWHEILGL
;
A
#
# COMPACT_ATOMS: atom_id res chain seq x y z
N MET A 1 -80.00 -21.72 -14.28
CA MET A 1 -78.85 -21.82 -13.35
C MET A 1 -77.69 -21.01 -13.91
N ARG A 2 -77.38 -19.87 -13.30
CA ARG A 2 -76.31 -18.94 -13.74
C ARG A 2 -74.95 -19.46 -13.29
N ARG A 3 -73.99 -19.61 -14.20
CA ARG A 3 -72.58 -19.89 -13.88
C ARG A 3 -71.84 -18.55 -13.76
N HIS A 4 -71.18 -18.32 -12.63
CA HIS A 4 -70.16 -17.29 -12.47
C HIS A 4 -68.79 -17.97 -12.59
N PHE A 5 -67.96 -17.49 -13.52
CA PHE A 5 -66.53 -17.78 -13.58
C PHE A 5 -65.81 -16.51 -13.11
N SER A 6 -65.16 -16.58 -11.96
CA SER A 6 -64.23 -15.55 -11.50
C SER A 6 -62.86 -15.80 -12.13
N ILE A 7 -62.37 -14.82 -12.90
CA ILE A 7 -61.01 -14.77 -13.43
C ILE A 7 -60.13 -14.15 -12.34
N GLY A 8 -59.29 -14.97 -11.70
CA GLY A 8 -58.26 -14.49 -10.79
C GLY A 8 -57.04 -14.03 -11.58
N LEU A 9 -56.80 -12.72 -11.57
CA LEU A 9 -55.63 -12.07 -12.15
C LEU A 9 -54.40 -12.34 -11.25
N LEU A 10 -53.47 -13.19 -11.70
CA LEU A 10 -52.17 -13.36 -11.03
C LEU A 10 -51.27 -12.18 -11.42
N ALA A 11 -50.96 -11.31 -10.46
CA ALA A 11 -49.96 -10.27 -10.62
C ALA A 11 -48.55 -10.91 -10.59
N VAL A 12 -47.86 -10.87 -11.73
CA VAL A 12 -46.45 -11.22 -11.82
C VAL A 12 -45.63 -10.02 -11.33
N LEU A 13 -45.15 -10.10 -10.10
CA LEU A 13 -44.12 -9.18 -9.58
C LEU A 13 -42.78 -9.52 -10.26
N PRO A 14 -42.09 -8.55 -10.90
CA PRO A 14 -40.73 -8.79 -11.37
C PRO A 14 -39.81 -8.90 -10.15
N CYS A 15 -39.24 -10.09 -9.94
CA CYS A 15 -38.07 -10.28 -9.09
C CYS A 15 -36.91 -9.48 -9.69
N ILE A 16 -36.62 -8.32 -9.11
CA ILE A 16 -35.33 -7.66 -9.29
C ILE A 16 -34.33 -8.52 -8.51
N CYS A 17 -33.61 -9.41 -9.21
CA CYS A 17 -32.42 -10.03 -8.67
C CYS A 17 -31.36 -8.94 -8.51
N LEU A 18 -31.24 -8.38 -7.29
CA LEU A 18 -29.96 -7.81 -6.87
C LEU A 18 -28.96 -8.95 -6.84
N VAL A 19 -28.10 -9.03 -7.85
CA VAL A 19 -26.90 -9.85 -7.78
C VAL A 19 -26.02 -9.20 -6.73
N ALA A 20 -26.03 -9.77 -5.52
CA ALA A 20 -25.04 -9.48 -4.51
C ALA A 20 -23.68 -9.93 -5.08
N GLN A 21 -22.81 -8.98 -5.39
CA GLN A 21 -21.41 -9.26 -5.72
C GLN A 21 -20.80 -10.00 -4.52
N GLY A 22 -20.46 -11.26 -4.73
CA GLY A 22 -20.02 -12.15 -3.64
C GLY A 22 -18.63 -11.76 -3.12
N PRO A 23 -18.24 -12.30 -1.93
CA PRO A 23 -16.92 -12.11 -1.34
C PRO A 23 -15.75 -12.63 -2.21
N ALA A 24 -16.02 -13.45 -3.23
CA ALA A 24 -15.00 -13.97 -4.16
C ALA A 24 -14.44 -12.89 -5.10
N GLU A 25 -15.28 -12.03 -5.69
CA GLU A 25 -14.83 -10.91 -6.55
C GLU A 25 -14.02 -9.87 -5.74
N GLN A 26 -14.39 -9.66 -4.47
CA GLN A 26 -13.66 -8.77 -3.56
C GLN A 26 -12.25 -9.28 -3.22
N PHE A 27 -12.07 -10.61 -3.16
CA PHE A 27 -10.76 -11.21 -2.87
C PHE A 27 -9.85 -11.24 -4.12
N GLU A 28 -10.41 -11.34 -5.32
CA GLU A 28 -9.66 -11.23 -6.59
C GLU A 28 -9.07 -9.82 -6.81
N LEU A 29 -9.70 -8.80 -6.21
CA LEU A 29 -9.20 -7.44 -6.29
C LEU A 29 -8.16 -7.09 -5.22
N CYS A 30 -7.85 -7.98 -4.27
CA CYS A 30 -6.80 -7.77 -3.27
C CYS A 30 -5.42 -7.66 -3.93
N VAL A 31 -4.74 -6.52 -3.70
CA VAL A 31 -3.41 -6.26 -4.26
C VAL A 31 -2.34 -6.66 -3.26
N LYS A 32 -1.76 -7.84 -3.44
CA LYS A 32 -0.86 -8.42 -2.42
C LYS A 32 0.55 -7.88 -2.53
N GLN A 33 0.96 -7.47 -3.72
CA GLN A 33 2.31 -7.02 -4.03
C GLN A 33 2.30 -5.59 -4.58
N PHE A 34 3.35 -4.81 -4.34
CA PHE A 34 3.37 -3.41 -4.74
C PHE A 34 3.62 -3.21 -6.24
N ASP A 35 4.28 -4.16 -6.91
CA ASP A 35 4.33 -4.23 -8.38
C ASP A 35 2.95 -4.51 -8.97
N GLU A 36 2.13 -5.34 -8.34
CA GLU A 36 0.73 -5.54 -8.72
C GLU A 36 -0.07 -4.24 -8.58
N PHE A 37 0.14 -3.47 -7.51
CA PHE A 37 -0.45 -2.14 -7.34
C PHE A 37 -0.09 -1.24 -8.52
N THR A 38 1.19 -1.18 -8.85
CA THR A 38 1.72 -0.35 -9.94
C THR A 38 1.15 -0.80 -11.29
N ALA A 39 1.09 -2.11 -11.53
CA ALA A 39 0.53 -2.68 -12.76
C ALA A 39 -0.94 -2.28 -12.92
N ARG A 40 -1.76 -2.44 -11.87
CA ARG A 40 -3.18 -2.05 -11.89
C ARG A 40 -3.35 -0.54 -12.05
N PHE A 41 -2.53 0.27 -11.38
CA PHE A 41 -2.52 1.73 -11.52
C PHE A 41 -2.28 2.14 -12.99
N ASN A 42 -1.37 1.44 -13.66
CA ASN A 42 -1.02 1.66 -15.07
C ASN A 42 -1.99 0.99 -16.06
N GLY A 43 -3.03 0.30 -15.59
CA GLY A 43 -4.00 -0.38 -16.46
C GLY A 43 -3.52 -1.75 -16.99
N HIS A 44 -2.45 -2.30 -16.43
CA HIS A 44 -1.97 -3.64 -16.73
C HIS A 44 -2.60 -4.64 -15.75
N HIS A 45 -3.69 -5.29 -16.15
CA HIS A 45 -4.26 -6.40 -15.40
C HIS A 45 -4.02 -7.72 -16.12
N ARG A 46 -3.32 -8.65 -15.47
CA ARG A 46 -3.24 -10.03 -15.93
C ARG A 46 -4.44 -10.76 -15.34
N SER A 47 -5.48 -10.99 -16.15
CA SER A 47 -6.57 -11.88 -15.75
C SER A 47 -5.97 -13.24 -15.39
N SER A 48 -6.21 -13.71 -14.17
CA SER A 48 -5.89 -15.09 -13.82
C SER A 48 -6.67 -16.00 -14.77
N VAL A 49 -5.97 -16.93 -15.40
CA VAL A 49 -6.51 -17.83 -16.41
C VAL A 49 -7.68 -18.62 -15.83
N VAL A 50 -8.84 -18.51 -16.49
CA VAL A 50 -10.07 -19.25 -16.19
C VAL A 50 -9.83 -20.72 -16.59
N ASP A 51 -9.48 -21.55 -15.63
CA ASP A 51 -9.34 -23.00 -15.82
C ASP A 51 -10.70 -23.74 -15.68
N SER A 52 -11.82 -23.05 -15.88
CA SER A 52 -13.13 -23.56 -15.49
C SER A 52 -14.28 -23.10 -16.39
N GLY A 53 -14.15 -23.17 -17.72
CA GLY A 53 -15.29 -23.22 -18.67
C GLY A 53 -16.36 -22.12 -18.58
N MET A 54 -16.17 -21.09 -17.76
CA MET A 54 -17.08 -19.96 -17.57
C MET A 54 -16.72 -18.88 -18.57
N VAL A 55 -17.76 -18.20 -19.05
CA VAL A 55 -17.63 -17.04 -19.95
C VAL A 55 -16.61 -16.07 -19.36
N ALA A 56 -15.53 -15.82 -20.09
CA ALA A 56 -14.48 -14.90 -19.65
C ALA A 56 -15.09 -13.52 -19.40
N THR A 57 -15.08 -13.07 -18.16
CA THR A 57 -15.45 -11.70 -17.81
C THR A 57 -14.51 -10.75 -18.56
N PRO A 58 -15.00 -9.69 -19.21
CA PRO A 58 -14.13 -8.72 -19.85
C PRO A 58 -13.15 -8.15 -18.82
N ALA A 59 -11.88 -8.05 -19.20
CA ALA A 59 -10.87 -7.47 -18.33
C ALA A 59 -11.30 -6.06 -17.90
N PRO A 60 -11.19 -5.72 -16.61
CA PRO A 60 -11.59 -4.40 -16.12
C PRO A 60 -10.78 -3.31 -16.83
N ASP A 61 -11.42 -2.21 -17.16
CA ASP A 61 -10.74 -1.05 -17.74
C ASP A 61 -9.86 -0.36 -16.69
N ARG A 62 -8.97 0.55 -17.14
CA ARG A 62 -8.06 1.26 -16.24
C ARG A 62 -8.77 2.10 -15.19
N ARG A 63 -9.97 2.64 -15.49
CA ARG A 63 -10.77 3.42 -14.54
C ARG A 63 -11.28 2.53 -13.42
N GLN A 64 -11.80 1.35 -13.75
CA GLN A 64 -12.23 0.33 -12.79
C GLN A 64 -11.07 -0.15 -11.93
N LEU A 65 -9.91 -0.40 -12.54
CA LEU A 65 -8.69 -0.78 -11.82
C LEU A 65 -8.25 0.32 -10.85
N LEU A 66 -8.16 1.58 -11.28
CA LEU A 66 -7.82 2.69 -10.39
C LEU A 66 -8.82 2.80 -9.24
N ARG A 67 -10.13 2.69 -9.52
CA ARG A 67 -11.15 2.73 -8.47
C ARG A 67 -11.02 1.58 -7.48
N SER A 68 -10.58 0.40 -7.93
CA SER A 68 -10.32 -0.76 -7.06
C SER A 68 -9.14 -0.55 -6.10
N LEU A 69 -8.23 0.37 -6.40
CA LEU A 69 -7.09 0.71 -5.54
C LEU A 69 -7.44 1.72 -4.45
N MET A 70 -8.65 2.28 -4.45
CA MET A 70 -9.06 3.32 -3.51
C MET A 70 -9.54 2.72 -2.20
N GLY A 71 -9.00 3.21 -1.09
CA GLY A 71 -9.49 2.87 0.24
C GLY A 71 -10.93 3.37 0.46
N THR A 72 -11.70 2.62 1.24
CA THR A 72 -13.13 2.90 1.50
C THR A 72 -13.39 4.22 2.25
N GLY A 73 -12.37 4.80 2.88
CA GLY A 73 -12.46 6.06 3.62
C GLY A 73 -12.24 7.32 2.79
N LEU A 74 -11.89 7.18 1.50
CA LEU A 74 -11.64 8.34 0.63
C LEU A 74 -12.94 8.99 0.17
N ASP A 75 -12.94 10.32 0.09
CA ASP A 75 -14.05 11.09 -0.45
C ASP A 75 -14.28 10.71 -1.94
N PRO A 76 -15.51 10.33 -2.33
CA PRO A 76 -15.80 9.91 -3.71
C PRO A 76 -15.55 11.00 -4.75
N ALA A 77 -15.84 12.27 -4.43
CA ALA A 77 -15.64 13.37 -5.37
C ALA A 77 -14.14 13.60 -5.63
N THR A 78 -13.33 13.64 -4.58
CA THR A 78 -11.87 13.73 -4.66
C THR A 78 -11.28 12.56 -5.45
N THR A 79 -11.78 11.35 -5.19
CA THR A 79 -11.40 10.12 -5.92
C THR A 79 -11.70 10.23 -7.42
N ASP A 80 -12.89 10.71 -7.79
CA ASP A 80 -13.29 10.84 -9.18
C ASP A 80 -12.44 11.89 -9.93
N VAL A 81 -12.13 13.01 -9.27
CA VAL A 81 -11.25 14.06 -9.82
C VAL A 81 -9.82 13.54 -9.99
N PHE A 82 -9.30 12.80 -9.00
CA PHE A 82 -8.00 12.14 -9.09
C PHE A 82 -7.92 11.18 -10.28
N ILE A 83 -8.89 10.25 -10.38
CA ILE A 83 -8.93 9.26 -11.46
C ILE A 83 -9.02 9.94 -12.83
N ALA A 84 -9.88 10.96 -12.97
CA ALA A 84 -9.98 11.72 -14.21
C ALA A 84 -8.63 12.37 -14.55
N SER A 85 -7.96 13.03 -13.60
CA SER A 85 -6.68 13.69 -13.85
C SER A 85 -5.57 12.74 -14.30
N VAL A 86 -5.54 11.51 -13.80
CA VAL A 86 -4.56 10.49 -14.21
C VAL A 86 -4.85 9.97 -15.62
N LEU A 87 -6.13 9.75 -15.94
CA LEU A 87 -6.56 9.19 -17.23
C LEU A 87 -6.54 10.23 -18.37
N ASP A 88 -6.93 11.46 -18.07
CA ASP A 88 -7.09 12.54 -19.05
C ASP A 88 -5.78 13.32 -19.28
N ALA A 89 -4.71 13.01 -18.53
CA ALA A 89 -3.38 13.53 -18.79
C ALA A 89 -2.91 13.18 -20.21
N ALA A 90 -2.16 14.08 -20.85
CA ALA A 90 -1.61 13.89 -22.19
C ALA A 90 -0.07 14.09 -22.17
N PRO A 91 0.73 13.01 -22.30
CA PRO A 91 0.32 11.61 -22.38
C PRO A 91 -0.29 11.11 -21.07
N THR A 92 -1.03 10.00 -21.14
CA THR A 92 -1.64 9.39 -19.95
C THR A 92 -0.56 9.10 -18.92
N TYR A 93 -0.78 9.53 -17.68
CA TYR A 93 0.22 9.38 -16.64
C TYR A 93 0.40 7.91 -16.27
N GLU A 94 1.63 7.46 -16.07
CA GLU A 94 1.94 6.12 -15.57
C GLU A 94 2.86 6.24 -14.35
N LEU A 95 2.57 5.44 -13.33
CA LEU A 95 3.39 5.35 -12.14
C LEU A 95 4.70 4.65 -12.47
N GLN A 96 5.83 5.28 -12.11
CA GLN A 96 7.17 4.74 -12.32
C GLN A 96 7.87 4.49 -10.98
N LEU A 97 8.30 3.26 -10.74
CA LEU A 97 9.01 2.92 -9.49
C LEU A 97 10.51 3.25 -9.52
N ASP A 98 11.06 3.58 -10.68
CA ASP A 98 12.47 3.94 -10.85
C ASP A 98 12.59 5.42 -11.23
N GLY A 99 13.46 6.18 -10.54
CA GLY A 99 13.87 7.52 -10.97
C GLY A 99 12.89 8.66 -10.69
N GLN A 100 11.83 8.41 -9.92
CA GLN A 100 10.83 9.42 -9.53
C GLN A 100 10.76 9.55 -8.00
N PRO A 101 10.32 10.70 -7.46
CA PRO A 101 10.20 10.89 -6.01
C PRO A 101 9.04 10.05 -5.46
N TRP A 102 9.39 8.96 -4.81
CA TRP A 102 8.52 8.21 -3.93
C TRP A 102 9.35 7.57 -2.80
N PHE A 103 8.70 7.37 -1.66
CA PHE A 103 9.37 6.93 -0.44
C PHE A 103 8.55 5.83 0.21
N ALA A 104 9.22 4.86 0.83
CA ALA A 104 8.58 3.98 1.79
C ALA A 104 8.72 4.59 3.18
N HIS A 105 7.63 4.72 3.91
CA HIS A 105 7.63 4.99 5.33
C HIS A 105 7.30 3.67 6.05
N VAL A 106 8.27 3.17 6.81
CA VAL A 106 8.19 1.88 7.49
C VAL A 106 8.27 2.12 8.98
N THR A 107 7.24 1.73 9.71
CA THR A 107 7.23 1.76 11.17
C THR A 107 7.58 0.37 11.69
N CYS A 108 8.51 0.32 12.63
CA CYS A 108 8.96 -0.90 13.28
C CYS A 108 8.82 -0.78 14.80
N ASP A 109 8.54 -1.90 15.45
CA ASP A 109 8.72 -2.03 16.90
C ASP A 109 10.17 -2.43 17.18
N VAL A 110 10.78 -1.72 18.11
CA VAL A 110 12.13 -1.99 18.61
C VAL A 110 12.08 -2.11 20.11
N SER A 111 12.57 -3.22 20.66
CA SER A 111 12.67 -3.42 22.10
C SER A 111 14.09 -3.33 22.62
N ASP A 112 14.19 -2.97 23.90
CA ASP A 112 15.34 -3.23 24.76
C ASP A 112 14.93 -4.14 25.93
N THR A 113 15.82 -4.34 26.92
CA THR A 113 15.53 -5.18 28.10
C THR A 113 14.28 -4.80 28.90
N SER A 114 13.79 -3.56 28.77
CA SER A 114 12.78 -2.97 29.65
C SER A 114 11.58 -2.38 28.91
N ASN A 115 11.75 -1.96 27.65
CA ASN A 115 10.79 -1.13 26.93
C ASN A 115 10.64 -1.55 25.45
N ILE A 116 9.52 -1.14 24.86
CA ILE A 116 9.25 -1.22 23.41
C ILE A 116 9.07 0.22 22.91
N TYR A 117 9.68 0.53 21.77
CA TYR A 117 9.67 1.83 21.12
C TYR A 117 9.26 1.66 19.65
N ALA A 118 8.62 2.67 19.08
CA ALA A 118 8.38 2.72 17.64
C ALA A 118 9.52 3.50 16.95
N ILE A 119 10.09 2.91 15.90
CA ILE A 119 11.03 3.60 15.01
C ILE A 119 10.40 3.73 13.64
N ASP A 120 10.40 4.96 13.13
CA ASP A 120 9.97 5.27 11.78
C ASP A 120 11.20 5.37 10.87
N PHE A 121 11.18 4.68 9.74
CA PHE A 121 12.18 4.75 8.68
C PHE A 121 11.55 5.33 7.41
N TRP A 122 12.23 6.30 6.81
CA TRP A 122 11.93 6.75 5.45
C TRP A 122 13.00 6.21 4.51
N LEU A 123 12.58 5.39 3.54
CA LEU A 123 13.46 4.73 2.59
C LEU A 123 13.18 5.20 1.17
N VAL A 124 14.25 5.33 0.39
CA VAL A 124 14.25 5.56 -1.06
C VAL A 124 14.64 4.30 -1.80
N ARG A 125 14.07 4.08 -2.99
CA ARG A 125 14.50 3.00 -3.89
C ARG A 125 15.61 3.53 -4.80
N GLU A 126 16.83 3.05 -4.58
CA GLU A 126 17.99 3.38 -5.41
C GLU A 126 18.16 2.34 -6.52
N ARG A 127 18.50 2.82 -7.73
CA ARG A 127 18.87 1.98 -8.87
C ARG A 127 20.34 2.17 -9.19
N SER A 128 21.10 1.07 -9.13
CA SER A 128 22.51 1.02 -9.54
C SER A 128 22.68 -0.06 -10.62
N GLY A 129 22.70 0.37 -11.88
CA GLY A 129 22.70 -0.52 -13.04
C GLY A 129 21.41 -1.34 -13.14
N MET A 130 21.52 -2.67 -13.08
CA MET A 130 20.38 -3.59 -13.05
C MET A 130 19.90 -3.93 -11.63
N ARG A 131 20.62 -3.50 -10.58
CA ARG A 131 20.26 -3.78 -9.20
C ARG A 131 19.41 -2.65 -8.64
N ARG A 132 18.40 -3.03 -7.85
CA ARG A 132 17.57 -2.13 -7.07
C ARG A 132 17.79 -2.44 -5.59
N LYS A 133 17.91 -1.42 -4.75
CA LYS A 133 17.97 -1.56 -3.30
C LYS A 133 17.16 -0.46 -2.62
N TRP A 134 16.71 -0.73 -1.41
CA TRP A 134 16.15 0.29 -0.52
C TRP A 134 17.28 0.93 0.27
N SER A 135 17.21 2.24 0.52
CA SER A 135 18.19 2.96 1.33
C SER A 135 17.49 3.95 2.23
N ILE A 136 17.83 3.95 3.52
CA ILE A 136 17.24 4.81 4.53
C ILE A 136 17.77 6.22 4.31
N LEU A 137 16.82 7.13 4.12
CA LEU A 137 17.05 8.57 3.98
C LEU A 137 16.98 9.27 5.33
N ALA A 138 16.04 8.85 6.18
CA ALA A 138 15.84 9.40 7.51
C ALA A 138 15.26 8.34 8.46
N SER A 139 15.43 8.58 9.76
CA SER A 139 14.81 7.78 10.81
C SER A 139 14.39 8.66 11.97
N SER A 140 13.24 8.38 12.57
CA SER A 140 12.78 9.02 13.79
C SER A 140 12.70 7.98 14.90
N PHE A 141 13.26 8.31 16.05
CA PHE A 141 13.19 7.51 17.26
C PHE A 141 12.29 8.26 18.22
N ASP A 142 11.05 7.80 18.39
CA ASP A 142 10.11 8.40 19.31
C ASP A 142 9.95 7.50 20.54
N TYR A 143 10.53 7.92 21.67
CA TYR A 143 10.50 7.18 22.91
C TYR A 143 9.09 7.09 23.53
N GLU A 144 8.13 7.92 23.10
CA GLU A 144 6.80 8.06 23.73
C GLU A 144 5.66 7.43 22.91
N LYS A 145 5.95 6.87 21.73
CA LYS A 145 4.92 6.37 20.82
C LYS A 145 4.53 4.93 21.20
N GLU A 146 3.32 4.77 21.74
CA GLU A 146 2.74 3.45 22.01
C GLU A 146 2.65 2.63 20.70
N SER A 147 3.15 1.40 20.75
CA SER A 147 3.20 0.50 19.61
C SER A 147 1.79 0.06 19.17
N PRO A 148 1.38 0.30 17.91
CA PRO A 148 0.21 -0.35 17.34
C PRO A 148 0.51 -1.82 17.03
N LEU A 149 -0.50 -2.69 17.22
CA LEU A 149 -0.44 -4.15 17.00
C LEU A 149 0.39 -4.59 15.76
N LEU A 150 1.33 -5.51 15.98
CA LEU A 150 2.21 -6.20 15.01
C LEU A 150 1.58 -6.54 13.65
N PHE A 151 2.25 -6.21 12.52
CA PHE A 151 2.01 -6.90 11.24
C PHE A 151 3.04 -6.68 10.11
N ILE A 152 3.80 -7.72 9.71
CA ILE A 152 3.94 -8.25 8.32
C ILE A 152 4.41 -9.72 8.36
N GLY A 153 3.64 -10.63 7.76
CA GLY A 153 4.10 -11.97 7.35
C GLY A 153 4.92 -11.90 6.06
N SER A 154 6.24 -12.02 6.19
CA SER A 154 7.27 -11.96 5.14
C SER A 154 7.04 -12.93 3.96
N LYS A 155 6.37 -12.46 2.89
CA LYS A 155 6.49 -13.04 1.51
C LYS A 155 6.40 -12.00 0.38
N ASN A 156 6.67 -10.72 0.63
CA ASN A 156 6.61 -9.68 -0.41
C ASN A 156 8.02 -9.38 -0.96
N HIS A 157 8.38 -10.01 -2.08
CA HIS A 157 9.75 -10.03 -2.62
C HIS A 157 10.27 -8.66 -3.13
N GLU A 158 9.39 -7.71 -3.51
CA GLU A 158 9.80 -6.36 -3.94
C GLU A 158 10.01 -5.38 -2.79
N VAL A 159 9.29 -5.59 -1.69
CA VAL A 159 9.28 -4.69 -0.54
C VAL A 159 10.24 -5.18 0.54
N ASN A 160 10.49 -6.49 0.63
CA ASN A 160 11.50 -7.20 1.44
C ASN A 160 12.05 -6.51 2.71
N PHE A 161 11.23 -5.74 3.41
CA PHE A 161 11.55 -5.10 4.69
C PHE A 161 11.70 -6.13 5.80
N SER A 162 11.36 -7.39 5.53
CA SER A 162 11.72 -8.51 6.41
C SER A 162 13.22 -8.71 6.56
N GLN A 163 14.07 -8.15 5.70
CA GLN A 163 15.52 -8.12 6.01
C GLN A 163 15.85 -7.17 7.17
N LEU A 164 15.00 -6.20 7.53
CA LEU A 164 15.12 -5.46 8.80
C LEU A 164 14.94 -6.38 10.01
N LEU A 165 14.15 -7.45 9.85
CA LEU A 165 13.93 -8.49 10.87
C LEU A 165 14.98 -9.62 10.78
N GLY A 166 15.75 -9.66 9.70
CA GLY A 166 16.72 -10.71 9.43
C GLY A 166 17.94 -10.55 10.33
N LYS A 167 18.35 -11.65 10.95
CA LYS A 167 19.69 -11.79 11.51
C LYS A 167 20.63 -12.16 10.37
N ASP A 168 21.77 -11.50 10.26
CA ASP A 168 22.76 -11.89 9.25
C ASP A 168 23.40 -13.26 9.59
N ILE A 169 24.33 -13.74 8.74
CA ILE A 169 25.03 -15.02 8.92
C ILE A 169 25.82 -15.05 10.25
N LEU A 170 26.17 -13.89 10.80
CA LEU A 170 26.86 -13.69 12.06
C LEU A 170 25.91 -13.43 13.24
N MET A 171 24.59 -13.54 13.03
CA MET A 171 23.53 -13.20 13.98
C MET A 171 23.47 -11.70 14.34
N GLU A 172 24.10 -10.82 13.56
CA GLU A 172 24.02 -9.38 13.75
C GLU A 172 22.67 -8.86 13.24
N HIS A 173 21.96 -8.13 14.11
CA HIS A 173 20.81 -7.32 13.74
C HIS A 173 21.32 -5.99 13.18
N GLY A 174 20.72 -5.49 12.10
CA GLY A 174 21.17 -4.20 11.60
C GLY A 174 20.42 -3.64 10.41
N VAL A 175 20.44 -2.31 10.32
CA VAL A 175 19.97 -1.55 9.16
C VAL A 175 21.04 -1.46 8.06
N ALA A 176 22.19 -2.12 8.24
CA ALA A 176 23.34 -2.10 7.34
C ALA A 176 23.00 -2.34 5.85
N PRO A 177 22.13 -3.30 5.47
CA PRO A 177 21.73 -3.48 4.06
C PRO A 177 21.01 -2.27 3.44
N TYR A 178 20.45 -1.41 4.29
CA TYR A 178 19.67 -0.24 3.93
C TYR A 178 20.42 1.07 4.15
N LEU A 179 21.70 1.07 4.51
CA LEU A 179 22.42 2.33 4.69
C LEU A 179 22.66 3.01 3.33
N GLY A 180 22.17 4.24 3.20
CA GLY A 180 22.49 5.16 2.11
C GLY A 180 23.82 5.89 2.33
N PRO A 181 24.14 6.91 1.51
CA PRO A 181 25.33 7.74 1.69
C PRO A 181 25.43 8.31 3.12
N PRO A 182 26.65 8.48 3.67
CA PRO A 182 26.87 8.86 5.07
C PRO A 182 26.29 10.26 5.36
N GLY A 183 25.31 10.34 6.27
CA GLY A 183 24.71 11.64 6.64
C GLY A 183 23.71 11.63 7.79
N VAL A 184 23.11 10.50 8.13
CA VAL A 184 22.03 10.47 9.14
C VAL A 184 22.60 10.09 10.50
N ARG A 185 22.78 11.09 11.38
CA ARG A 185 23.37 10.92 12.73
C ARG A 185 22.64 9.87 13.58
N HIS A 186 21.33 9.74 13.44
CA HIS A 186 20.50 8.80 14.20
C HIS A 186 20.66 7.34 13.75
N LEU A 187 21.07 7.09 12.50
CA LEU A 187 21.29 5.72 12.03
C LEU A 187 22.52 5.07 12.65
N PHE A 188 23.54 5.86 13.01
CA PHE A 188 24.71 5.30 13.69
C PHE A 188 24.38 4.81 15.10
N ALA A 189 23.64 5.59 15.89
CA ALA A 189 23.22 5.18 17.23
C ALA A 189 22.33 3.92 17.18
N LEU A 190 21.37 3.89 16.25
CA LEU A 190 20.55 2.71 16.00
C LEU A 190 21.38 1.49 15.58
N GLN A 191 22.29 1.66 14.62
CA GLN A 191 23.14 0.59 14.13
C GLN A 191 24.05 0.02 15.23
N GLU A 192 24.60 0.87 16.09
CA GLU A 192 25.40 0.43 17.24
C GLU A 192 24.55 -0.26 18.31
N GLY A 193 23.34 0.25 18.60
CA GLY A 193 22.39 -0.38 19.53
C GLY A 193 21.95 -1.77 19.08
N LEU A 194 21.70 -1.95 17.77
CA LEU A 194 21.37 -3.25 17.17
C LEU A 194 22.57 -4.20 17.18
N LYS A 195 23.77 -3.73 16.83
CA LYS A 195 25.00 -4.53 16.82
C LYS A 195 25.42 -5.01 18.21
N SER A 196 25.26 -4.16 19.21
CA SER A 196 25.56 -4.49 20.61
C SER A 196 24.51 -5.40 21.25
N MET A 197 23.47 -5.80 20.50
CA MET A 197 22.30 -6.57 20.99
C MET A 197 21.57 -5.89 22.15
N VAL A 198 21.75 -4.58 22.32
CA VAL A 198 20.98 -3.77 23.28
C VAL A 198 19.55 -3.59 22.76
N TRP A 199 19.40 -3.48 21.43
CA TRP A 199 18.13 -3.31 20.75
C TRP A 199 17.84 -4.46 19.79
N THR A 200 16.56 -4.82 19.66
CA THR A 200 16.06 -5.78 18.67
C THR A 200 14.90 -5.16 17.90
N ILE A 201 14.92 -5.25 16.57
CA ILE A 201 13.73 -4.95 15.75
C ILE A 201 12.83 -6.18 15.79
N ASP A 202 11.71 -6.08 16.51
CA ASP A 202 10.81 -7.21 16.75
C ASP A 202 9.80 -7.37 15.62
N ALA A 203 9.36 -6.26 15.04
CA ALA A 203 8.28 -6.24 14.07
C ALA A 203 8.42 -5.09 13.08
N VAL A 204 7.94 -5.33 11.86
CA VAL A 204 7.42 -4.25 11.01
C VAL A 204 5.93 -4.15 11.32
N THR A 205 5.45 -2.99 11.72
CA THR A 205 4.04 -2.78 12.12
C THR A 205 3.25 -2.06 11.05
N GLN A 206 3.90 -1.20 10.26
CA GLN A 206 3.25 -0.44 9.20
C GLN A 206 4.19 -0.21 8.03
N VAL A 207 3.64 -0.24 6.81
CA VAL A 207 4.35 0.18 5.60
C VAL A 207 3.42 1.04 4.76
N ARG A 208 3.87 2.26 4.51
CA ARG A 208 3.23 3.25 3.65
C ARG A 208 4.16 3.62 2.51
N MET A 209 3.59 3.92 1.35
CA MET A 209 4.29 4.42 0.18
C MET A 209 3.76 5.82 -0.13
N HIS A 210 4.66 6.80 -0.15
CA HIS A 210 4.34 8.19 -0.40
C HIS A 210 4.64 8.49 -1.87
N LEU A 211 3.59 8.58 -2.68
CA LEU A 211 3.68 8.81 -4.11
C LEU A 211 3.61 10.32 -4.41
N LEU A 212 4.78 10.94 -4.53
CA LEU A 212 4.90 12.38 -4.83
C LEU A 212 5.04 12.63 -6.34
N GLN A 213 5.29 11.59 -7.12
CA GLN A 213 5.47 11.68 -8.56
C GLN A 213 4.20 11.99 -9.37
N ILE A 214 3.00 11.92 -8.77
CA ILE A 214 1.73 12.14 -9.48
C ILE A 214 1.52 13.65 -9.67
N PRO A 215 1.41 14.18 -10.90
CA PRO A 215 1.29 15.61 -11.14
C PRO A 215 0.07 16.21 -10.40
N GLY A 216 0.30 17.24 -9.58
CA GLY A 216 -0.75 17.92 -8.82
C GLY A 216 -1.33 17.14 -7.63
N TRP A 217 -0.83 15.95 -7.32
CA TRP A 217 -1.36 15.10 -6.26
C TRP A 217 -0.30 14.56 -5.31
N PHE A 218 -0.72 14.37 -4.07
CA PHE A 218 -0.10 13.47 -3.11
C PHE A 218 -1.03 12.25 -2.95
N ALA A 219 -0.45 11.06 -3.03
CA ALA A 219 -1.14 9.82 -2.71
C ALA A 219 -0.32 9.01 -1.70
N GLU A 220 -0.94 8.60 -0.60
CA GLU A 220 -0.37 7.66 0.35
C GLU A 220 -0.99 6.28 0.11
N VAL A 221 -0.15 5.27 -0.08
CA VAL A 221 -0.57 3.88 -0.26
C VAL A 221 -0.16 3.08 0.96
N GLU A 222 -1.09 2.41 1.61
CA GLU A 222 -0.82 1.59 2.78
C GLU A 222 -1.05 0.12 2.45
N TYR A 223 -0.16 -0.74 2.93
CA TYR A 223 -0.43 -2.17 2.93
C TYR A 223 -1.29 -2.54 4.14
N ARG A 224 -2.50 -3.03 3.89
CA ARG A 224 -3.41 -3.48 4.95
C ARG A 224 -3.50 -5.01 4.98
N PRO A 225 -3.23 -5.67 6.11
CA PRO A 225 -3.46 -7.10 6.26
C PRO A 225 -4.88 -7.51 5.84
N PRO A 226 -5.06 -8.73 5.32
CA PRO A 226 -6.36 -9.38 5.41
C PRO A 226 -6.83 -9.37 6.87
N PRO A 227 -8.02 -8.86 7.18
CA PRO A 227 -8.52 -8.84 8.55
C PRO A 227 -8.65 -10.28 9.07
N ALA A 228 -8.46 -10.46 10.39
CA ALA A 228 -8.74 -11.73 11.06
C ALA A 228 -10.26 -12.02 11.23
N ARG A 229 -11.14 -11.10 10.78
CA ARG A 229 -12.61 -11.19 10.91
C ARG A 229 -13.32 -10.77 9.62
N ASP A 230 -14.47 -11.37 9.37
CA ASP A 230 -15.37 -11.05 8.26
C ASP A 230 -15.90 -9.59 8.36
N GLY A 231 -15.88 -8.86 7.24
CA GLY A 231 -16.56 -7.56 7.12
C GLY A 231 -15.74 -6.37 6.62
N TRP A 232 -14.44 -6.53 6.31
CA TRP A 232 -13.65 -5.48 5.65
C TRP A 232 -13.43 -5.79 4.17
N VAL A 233 -13.54 -4.75 3.34
CA VAL A 233 -13.63 -4.86 1.87
C VAL A 233 -12.26 -4.73 1.19
N THR A 234 -11.25 -4.16 1.86
CA THR A 234 -9.96 -3.82 1.21
C THR A 234 -8.77 -4.37 2.02
N SER A 235 -8.18 -5.46 1.53
CA SER A 235 -6.89 -5.98 1.99
C SER A 235 -5.86 -5.81 0.88
N GLY A 236 -4.58 -5.71 1.22
CA GLY A 236 -3.50 -5.41 0.28
C GLY A 236 -3.13 -3.92 0.22
N TRP A 237 -2.45 -3.53 -0.86
CA TRP A 237 -2.02 -2.15 -1.11
C TRP A 237 -3.18 -1.29 -1.61
N ASN A 238 -3.56 -0.29 -0.83
CA ASN A 238 -4.65 0.64 -1.17
C ASN A 238 -4.20 2.07 -0.96
N ILE A 239 -4.72 2.98 -1.77
CA ILE A 239 -4.57 4.42 -1.53
C ILE A 239 -5.45 4.79 -0.34
N VAL A 240 -4.84 5.32 0.71
CA VAL A 240 -5.52 5.65 1.98
C VAL A 240 -5.62 7.16 2.21
N GLU A 241 -4.77 7.93 1.53
CA GLU A 241 -4.85 9.40 1.51
C GLU A 241 -4.69 9.91 0.08
N LEU A 242 -5.53 10.86 -0.30
CA LEU A 242 -5.43 11.62 -1.54
C LEU A 242 -5.66 13.09 -1.24
N ARG A 243 -4.76 13.95 -1.69
CA ARG A 243 -4.97 15.41 -1.67
C ARG A 243 -4.21 16.11 -2.79
N PRO A 244 -4.74 17.24 -3.29
CA PRO A 244 -3.99 18.10 -4.19
C PRO A 244 -2.70 18.59 -3.51
N MET A 245 -1.60 18.56 -4.26
CA MET A 245 -0.29 19.02 -3.77
C MET A 245 0.55 19.54 -4.94
N SER A 246 1.04 20.78 -4.84
CA SER A 246 1.93 21.35 -5.85
C SER A 246 3.36 20.78 -5.74
N ASP A 247 4.17 20.93 -6.79
CA ASP A 247 5.56 20.43 -6.74
C ASP A 247 6.43 21.18 -5.71
N ALA A 248 6.10 22.44 -5.43
CA ALA A 248 6.71 23.18 -4.32
C ALA A 248 6.34 22.55 -2.98
N ASP A 249 5.05 22.28 -2.74
CA ASP A 249 4.58 21.66 -1.50
C ASP A 249 5.16 20.26 -1.31
N LYS A 250 5.33 19.47 -2.39
CA LYS A 250 5.99 18.17 -2.34
C LYS A 250 7.46 18.28 -1.92
N THR A 251 8.15 19.32 -2.40
CA THR A 251 9.54 19.58 -1.99
C THR A 251 9.59 19.93 -0.51
N MET A 252 8.70 20.81 -0.05
CA MET A 252 8.58 21.19 1.37
C MET A 252 8.22 20.00 2.25
N TYR A 253 7.33 19.12 1.78
CA TYR A 253 6.98 17.88 2.45
C TYR A 253 8.22 16.99 2.67
N ILE A 254 9.06 16.81 1.65
CA ILE A 254 10.31 16.03 1.79
C ILE A 254 11.24 16.70 2.81
N TRP A 255 11.38 18.03 2.76
CA TRP A 255 12.35 18.72 3.62
C TRP A 255 11.93 18.72 5.09
N HIS A 256 10.68 19.05 5.37
CA HIS A 256 10.20 19.18 6.74
C HIS A 256 9.73 17.86 7.34
N GLU A 257 8.91 17.09 6.63
CA GLU A 257 8.27 15.89 7.19
C GLU A 257 9.18 14.67 7.13
N ILE A 258 10.06 14.59 6.12
CA ILE A 258 10.96 13.43 5.93
C ILE A 258 12.36 13.72 6.48
N LEU A 259 12.96 14.85 6.10
CA LEU A 259 14.35 15.16 6.46
C LEU A 259 14.50 15.95 7.77
N GLY A 260 13.42 16.55 8.28
CA GLY A 260 13.45 17.37 9.49
C GLY A 260 14.33 18.62 9.37
N LEU A 261 14.45 19.20 8.17
CA LEU A 261 15.25 20.39 7.85
C LEU A 261 14.44 21.69 7.87
#